data_AF-A0A3C0BBC9-F1
#
_entry.id   AF-A0A3C0BBC9-F1
#
_cell.length_a   1.000
_cell.length_b   1.000
_cell.length_c   1.000
_cell.angle_alpha   90.00
_cell.angle_beta   90.00
_cell.angle_gamma   90.00
#
_symmetry.space_group_name_H-M   'P 1'
#
loop_
_entity.id
_entity.type
_entity.pdbx_description
1 polymer ?
#
loop_
_entity_poly.entity_id
_entity_poly.type
_entity_poly.pdbx_seq_one_letter_code
_entity_poly.pdbx_strand_id
1 'polypeptide(L)'
;MENNWPVLSYENGKDTYATLHMWTQIVGKIKLAVAPWINHSWHITLHITPTGLSTLEMPYKNKHFQIDFDFINHKLKVITSDGQVRDFDLFG
;
A
#
# COMPACT_ATOMS: atom_id res chain seq x y z
N MET A 1 1.81 0.94 34.18
CA MET A 1 2.09 0.29 32.89
C MET A 1 3.11 1.15 32.19
N GLU A 2 4.31 0.64 31.96
CA GLU A 2 5.28 1.35 31.13
C GLU A 2 4.71 1.46 29.71
N ASN A 3 4.75 2.67 29.17
CA ASN A 3 4.23 2.95 27.84
C ASN A 3 5.30 2.54 26.83
N ASN A 4 5.37 1.25 26.47
CA ASN A 4 6.32 0.67 25.51
C ASN A 4 6.12 1.15 24.06
N TRP A 5 5.38 2.25 23.86
CA TRP A 5 5.20 2.85 22.56
C TRP A 5 6.44 3.66 22.18
N PRO A 6 6.92 3.54 20.94
CA PRO A 6 8.05 4.32 20.48
C PRO A 6 7.71 5.81 20.50
N VAL A 7 8.72 6.64 20.76
CA VAL A 7 8.59 8.10 20.63
C VAL A 7 8.39 8.44 19.17
N LEU A 8 7.29 9.13 18.86
CA LEU A 8 7.02 9.63 17.52
C LEU A 8 7.91 10.86 17.26
N SER A 9 9.01 10.66 16.53
CA SER A 9 9.96 11.72 16.17
C SER A 9 9.93 11.95 14.66
N TYR A 10 9.59 13.17 14.26
CA TYR A 10 9.65 13.55 12.84
C TYR A 10 11.08 13.48 12.30
N GLU A 11 12.05 14.01 13.05
CA GLU A 11 13.46 14.01 12.61
C GLU A 11 13.99 12.61 12.33
N ASN A 12 13.62 11.63 13.16
CA ASN A 12 14.05 10.24 12.97
C ASN A 12 13.24 9.53 11.88
N GLY A 13 11.98 9.93 11.65
CA GLY A 13 11.05 9.26 10.75
C GLY A 13 10.91 9.88 9.38
N LYS A 14 11.53 11.03 9.11
CA LYS A 14 11.30 11.83 7.90
C LYS A 14 11.51 11.05 6.60
N ASP A 15 12.55 10.23 6.53
CA ASP A 15 12.91 9.49 5.31
C ASP A 15 11.90 8.35 5.08
N THR A 16 11.55 7.61 6.13
CA THR A 16 10.43 6.66 6.14
C THR A 16 9.12 7.30 5.69
N TYR A 17 8.77 8.49 6.22
CA TYR A 17 7.53 9.18 5.84
C TYR A 17 7.56 9.62 4.38
N ALA A 18 8.70 10.10 3.88
CA ALA A 18 8.86 10.48 2.48
C ALA A 18 8.67 9.26 1.56
N THR A 19 9.30 8.13 1.87
CA THR A 19 9.13 6.86 1.16
C THR A 19 7.67 6.42 1.17
N LEU A 20 7.05 6.31 2.35
CA LEU A 20 5.66 5.87 2.48
C LEU A 20 4.69 6.79 1.75
N HIS A 21 4.87 8.11 1.86
CA HIS A 21 4.03 9.08 1.18
C HIS A 21 4.14 8.94 -0.35
N MET A 22 5.36 8.83 -0.89
CA MET A 22 5.56 8.65 -2.33
C MET A 22 4.93 7.34 -2.83
N TRP A 23 5.19 6.22 -2.16
CA TRP A 23 4.68 4.92 -2.59
C TRP A 23 3.15 4.82 -2.46
N THR A 24 2.56 5.35 -1.38
CA THR A 24 1.10 5.38 -1.23
C THR A 24 0.44 6.24 -2.32
N GLN A 25 1.07 7.35 -2.74
CA GLN A 25 0.60 8.10 -3.90
C GLN A 25 0.68 7.31 -5.20
N ILE A 26 1.79 6.60 -5.46
CA ILE A 26 1.94 5.77 -6.67
C ILE A 26 0.85 4.69 -6.70
N VAL A 27 0.68 3.95 -5.61
CA VAL A 27 -0.33 2.88 -5.51
C VAL A 27 -1.75 3.44 -5.61
N GLY A 28 -2.04 4.57 -4.97
CA GLY A 28 -3.33 5.24 -5.08
C GLY A 28 -3.65 5.67 -6.51
N LYS A 29 -2.66 6.20 -7.26
CA LYS A 29 -2.82 6.54 -8.69
C LYS A 29 -3.08 5.32 -9.55
N ILE A 30 -2.42 4.19 -9.27
CA ILE A 30 -2.68 2.93 -9.97
C ILE A 30 -4.13 2.48 -9.73
N LYS A 31 -4.57 2.45 -8.46
CA LYS A 31 -5.95 2.08 -8.12
C LYS A 31 -6.95 3.01 -8.80
N LEU A 32 -6.70 4.32 -8.81
CA LEU A 32 -7.53 5.31 -9.49
C LEU A 32 -7.65 5.07 -11.00
N ALA A 33 -6.55 4.69 -11.65
CA ALA A 33 -6.52 4.47 -13.09
C ALA A 33 -7.18 3.17 -13.54
N VAL A 34 -7.29 2.19 -12.65
CA VAL A 34 -7.66 0.81 -12.99
C VAL A 34 -9.02 0.40 -12.43
N ALA A 35 -9.41 0.92 -11.26
CA ALA A 35 -10.70 0.57 -10.68
C ALA A 35 -11.87 1.21 -11.46
N PRO A 36 -13.03 0.53 -11.56
CA PRO A 36 -14.23 1.11 -12.16
C PRO A 36 -14.61 2.40 -11.44
N TRP A 37 -14.86 3.47 -12.22
CA TRP A 37 -15.20 4.75 -11.62
C TRP A 37 -16.51 4.67 -10.81
N ILE A 38 -16.45 5.08 -9.55
CA ILE A 38 -17.59 5.27 -8.65
C ILE A 38 -17.52 6.71 -8.15
N ASN A 39 -18.68 7.30 -7.84
CA ASN A 39 -18.85 8.68 -7.40
C ASN A 39 -17.69 9.18 -6.53
N HIS A 40 -17.07 10.28 -6.97
CA HIS A 40 -15.96 10.96 -6.32
C HIS A 40 -14.76 10.06 -5.96
N SER A 41 -14.58 8.93 -6.64
CA SER A 41 -13.48 8.00 -6.40
C SER A 41 -13.36 7.53 -4.94
N TRP A 42 -14.45 7.51 -4.18
CA TRP A 42 -14.41 7.18 -2.74
C TRP A 42 -13.85 5.77 -2.45
N HIS A 43 -13.90 4.88 -3.43
CA HIS A 43 -13.39 3.51 -3.36
C HIS A 43 -11.87 3.39 -3.52
N ILE A 44 -11.14 4.48 -3.79
CA ILE A 44 -9.68 4.47 -4.07
C ILE A 44 -8.82 4.40 -2.80
N THR A 45 -9.42 4.57 -1.63
CA THR A 45 -8.73 4.45 -0.34
C THR A 45 -7.99 3.12 -0.21
N LEU A 46 -6.82 3.14 0.42
CA LEU A 46 -6.08 1.94 0.80
C LEU A 46 -6.65 1.41 2.13
N HIS A 47 -6.87 0.11 2.21
CA HIS A 47 -7.47 -0.55 3.36
C HIS A 47 -6.41 -1.06 4.32
N ILE A 48 -6.65 -0.91 5.63
CA ILE A 48 -5.73 -1.40 6.66
C ILE A 48 -5.78 -2.93 6.70
N THR A 49 -4.60 -3.55 6.76
CA THR A 49 -4.42 -4.97 7.02
C THR A 49 -3.60 -5.13 8.30
N PRO A 50 -3.52 -6.34 8.91
CA PRO A 50 -2.67 -6.57 10.07
C PRO A 50 -1.19 -6.25 9.84
N THR A 51 -0.72 -6.25 8.59
CA THR A 51 0.69 -6.05 8.24
C THR A 51 0.97 -4.72 7.53
N GLY A 52 -0.06 -3.96 7.16
CA GLY A 52 0.10 -2.68 6.48
C GLY A 52 -1.17 -2.22 5.78
N LEU A 53 -1.12 -2.05 4.46
CA LEU A 53 -2.19 -1.49 3.64
C LEU A 53 -2.43 -2.32 2.38
N SER A 54 -3.65 -2.35 1.86
CA SER A 54 -3.99 -3.06 0.62
C SER A 54 -4.87 -2.20 -0.29
N THR A 55 -4.68 -2.35 -1.59
CA THR A 55 -5.64 -1.83 -2.57
C THR A 55 -6.96 -2.61 -2.57
N LEU A 56 -6.99 -3.81 -1.99
CA LEU A 56 -7.93 -4.87 -2.30
C LEU A 56 -7.87 -5.25 -3.80
N GLU A 57 -8.75 -6.15 -4.19
CA GLU A 57 -8.87 -6.64 -5.57
C GLU A 57 -9.19 -5.51 -6.56
N MET A 58 -8.41 -5.45 -7.64
CA MET A 58 -8.59 -4.52 -8.76
C MET A 58 -8.62 -5.29 -10.08
N PRO A 59 -9.57 -5.01 -10.99
CA PRO A 59 -9.64 -5.66 -12.29
C PRO A 59 -8.64 -5.06 -13.28
N TYR A 60 -7.93 -5.87 -14.06
CA TYR A 60 -7.08 -5.39 -15.16
C TYR A 60 -7.08 -6.36 -16.34
N LYS A 61 -7.70 -5.94 -17.45
CA LYS A 61 -7.93 -6.77 -18.64
C LYS A 61 -8.69 -8.05 -18.24
N ASN A 62 -8.08 -9.22 -18.44
CA ASN A 62 -8.69 -10.53 -18.18
C ASN A 62 -8.22 -11.15 -16.85
N LYS A 63 -7.74 -10.34 -15.92
CA LYS A 63 -7.24 -10.80 -14.61
C LYS A 63 -7.53 -9.80 -13.52
N HIS A 64 -7.36 -10.24 -12.28
CA HIS A 64 -7.47 -9.39 -11.10
C HIS A 64 -6.12 -9.36 -10.39
N PHE A 65 -5.86 -8.27 -9.68
CA PHE A 65 -4.65 -8.14 -8.88
C PHE A 65 -4.89 -7.19 -7.72
N GLN A 66 -4.03 -7.27 -6.71
CA GLN A 66 -3.97 -6.33 -5.61
C GLN A 66 -2.51 -5.90 -5.39
N ILE A 67 -2.35 -4.74 -4.77
CA ILE A 67 -1.06 -4.23 -4.32
C ILE A 67 -1.14 -4.06 -2.80
N ASP A 68 -0.22 -4.72 -2.10
CA ASP A 68 -0.18 -4.76 -0.65
C ASP A 68 1.14 -4.18 -0.14
N PHE A 69 1.03 -3.23 0.76
CA PHE A 69 2.12 -2.82 1.64
C PHE A 69 2.22 -3.81 2.79
N ASP A 70 3.38 -4.47 2.89
CA ASP A 70 3.78 -5.31 4.01
C ASP A 70 4.87 -4.58 4.78
N PHE A 71 4.46 -3.80 5.78
CA PHE A 71 5.37 -2.98 6.59
C PHE A 71 6.20 -3.81 7.56
N ILE A 72 5.79 -5.05 7.86
CA ILE A 72 6.58 -5.97 8.69
C ILE A 72 7.80 -6.47 7.90
N ASN A 73 7.59 -6.85 6.64
CA ASN A 73 8.67 -7.36 5.78
C ASN A 73 9.32 -6.25 4.93
N HIS A 74 8.91 -5.00 5.06
CA HIS A 74 9.38 -3.85 4.27
C HIS A 74 9.24 -4.06 2.75
N LYS A 75 8.09 -4.59 2.31
CA LYS A 75 7.82 -4.90 0.91
C LYS A 75 6.55 -4.23 0.39
N LEU A 76 6.58 -3.86 -0.89
CA LEU A 76 5.39 -3.62 -1.69
C LEU A 76 5.16 -4.83 -2.60
N LYS A 77 4.08 -5.57 -2.39
CA LYS A 77 3.78 -6.81 -3.10
C LYS A 77 2.65 -6.58 -4.11
N VAL A 78 2.83 -7.09 -5.32
CA VAL A 78 1.79 -7.19 -6.35
C VAL A 78 1.41 -8.66 -6.47
N ILE A 79 0.14 -8.97 -6.20
CA ILE A 79 -0.40 -10.33 -6.20
C ILE A 79 -1.50 -10.39 -7.23
N THR A 80 -1.45 -11.39 -8.12
CA THR A 80 -2.45 -11.57 -9.19
C THR A 80 -3.34 -12.79 -8.92
N SER A 81 -4.51 -12.81 -9.54
CA SER A 81 -5.50 -13.89 -9.41
C SER A 81 -5.06 -15.25 -9.96
N ASP A 82 -3.96 -15.28 -10.73
CA ASP A 82 -3.30 -16.51 -11.19
C ASP A 82 -2.14 -16.95 -10.27
N GLY A 83 -2.00 -16.31 -9.09
CA GLY A 83 -1.03 -16.68 -8.06
C GLY A 83 0.38 -16.12 -8.26
N GLN A 84 0.61 -15.26 -9.26
CA GLN A 84 1.92 -14.62 -9.40
C GLN A 84 2.12 -13.55 -8.33
N VAL A 85 3.35 -13.50 -7.82
CA VAL A 85 3.79 -12.48 -6.87
C VAL A 85 5.05 -11.80 -7.41
N ARG A 86 5.07 -10.48 -7.31
CA ARG A 86 6.26 -9.64 -7.51
C ARG A 86 6.33 -8.64 -6.38
N ASP A 87 7.53 -8.27 -5.97
CA ASP A 87 7.72 -7.32 -4.89
C ASP A 87 8.84 -6.33 -5.16
N PHE A 88 8.74 -5.19 -4.46
CA PHE A 88 9.76 -4.15 -4.37
C PHE A 88 10.12 -3.96 -2.91
N ASP A 89 11.40 -3.69 -2.65
CA ASP A 89 11.86 -3.25 -1.33
C ASP A 89 11.43 -1.82 -1.05
N LEU A 90 10.91 -1.58 0.15
CA LEU A 90 10.60 -0.25 0.67
C LEU A 90 11.76 0.22 1.52
N PHE A 91 12.74 0.86 0.89
CA PHE A 91 13.86 1.51 1.58
C PHE A 91 13.42 2.85 2.16
N GLY A 92 13.63 3.06 3.45
CA GLY A 92 13.31 4.28 4.19
C GLY A 92 14.32 4.51 5.29
#